data_AF-A0A920HP21-F1
#
_entry.id   AF-A0A920HP21-F1
#
_cell.length_a   1.000
_cell.length_b   1.000
_cell.length_c   1.000
_cell.angle_alpha   90.00
_cell.angle_beta   90.00
_cell.angle_gamma   90.00
#
_symmetry.space_group_name_H-M   'P 1'
#
loop_
_entity.id
_entity.type
_entity.pdbx_description
1 polymer ?
#
loop_
_entity_poly.entity_id
_entity_poly.type
_entity_poly.pdbx_seq_one_letter_code
_entity_poly.pdbx_strand_id
1 'polypeptide(L)'
;MDGYEIEIGNVFDLGSGALKLSFGRDDISGELSNGNNIPRLTPARNIYSAEYSNADLKLVLNLKDVDKQNSTALGETATDGYQMLNFKLTKKNLIFNRVNLPYHFLKKKYA
;
A
#
# COMPACT_ATOMS: atom_id res chain seq x y z
N MET A 1 25.79 10.89 -7.14
CA MET A 1 24.54 10.22 -6.73
C MET A 1 24.20 10.79 -5.38
N ASP A 2 22.99 11.30 -5.26
CA ASP A 2 22.50 11.98 -4.08
C ASP A 2 21.10 11.48 -3.78
N GLY A 3 20.68 11.57 -2.52
CA GLY A 3 19.37 11.12 -2.12
C GLY A 3 19.20 11.16 -0.61
N TYR A 4 17.97 10.87 -0.19
CA TYR A 4 17.64 10.72 1.21
C TYR A 4 16.63 9.59 1.39
N GLU A 5 16.65 9.03 2.60
CA GLU A 5 15.65 8.08 3.07
C GLU A 5 15.25 8.48 4.48
N ILE A 6 13.94 8.49 4.73
CA ILE A 6 13.37 8.83 6.03
C ILE A 6 12.30 7.78 6.34
N GLU A 7 12.36 7.22 7.55
CA GLU A 7 11.28 6.42 8.11
C GLU A 7 10.94 6.91 9.51
N ILE A 8 9.66 7.12 9.76
CA ILE A 8 9.12 7.48 11.09
C ILE A 8 7.95 6.58 11.41
N GLY A 9 7.83 6.15 12.66
CA GLY A 9 6.71 5.32 13.08
C GLY A 9 6.61 5.20 14.58
N ASN A 10 5.40 4.91 15.05
CA ASN A 10 5.10 4.73 16.46
C ASN A 10 4.06 3.63 16.65
N VAL A 11 4.06 3.06 17.86
CA VAL A 11 3.04 2.11 18.32
C VAL A 11 2.27 2.75 19.45
N PHE A 12 0.95 2.76 19.33
CA PHE A 12 0.03 3.29 20.32
C PHE A 12 -0.73 2.14 20.95
N ASP A 13 -0.62 2.01 22.27
CA ASP A 13 -1.47 1.11 23.04
C ASP A 13 -2.87 1.73 23.18
N LEU A 14 -3.89 1.00 22.75
CA LEU A 14 -5.29 1.42 22.79
C LEU A 14 -6.09 0.72 23.90
N GLY A 15 -5.45 -0.12 24.73
CA GLY A 15 -6.07 -0.99 25.73
C GLY A 15 -6.87 -2.16 25.15
N SER A 16 -7.46 -1.99 23.96
CA SER A 16 -8.14 -3.02 23.17
C SER A 16 -7.22 -3.73 22.17
N GLY A 17 -5.96 -3.30 22.07
CA GLY A 17 -4.97 -3.74 21.08
C GLY A 17 -3.93 -2.66 20.86
N ALA A 18 -3.06 -2.88 19.88
CA ALA A 18 -2.01 -1.93 19.49
C ALA A 18 -2.27 -1.42 18.07
N LEU A 19 -2.13 -0.11 17.89
CA LEU A 19 -2.11 0.55 16.58
C LEU A 19 -0.68 0.98 16.25
N LYS A 20 -0.10 0.40 15.22
CA LYS A 20 1.18 0.82 14.64
C LYS A 20 0.91 1.70 13.42
N LEU A 21 1.50 2.88 13.41
CA LEU A 21 1.51 3.78 12.27
C LEU A 21 2.95 4.03 11.84
N SER A 22 3.22 4.01 10.54
CA SER A 22 4.50 4.45 10.00
C SER A 22 4.37 5.15 8.65
N PHE A 23 5.36 5.99 8.38
CA PHE A 23 5.58 6.67 7.12
C PHE A 23 7.04 6.49 6.72
N GLY A 24 7.27 6.13 5.46
CA GLY A 24 8.59 6.10 4.83
C GLY A 24 8.60 6.92 3.55
N ARG A 25 9.70 7.60 3.28
CA ARG A 25 9.98 8.21 1.98
C ARG A 25 11.43 7.98 1.57
N ASP A 26 11.61 7.61 0.30
CA ASP A 26 12.92 7.55 -0.34
C ASP A 26 12.91 8.35 -1.65
N ASP A 27 14.00 9.07 -1.91
CA ASP A 27 14.23 9.81 -3.14
C ASP A 27 15.72 9.75 -3.48
N ILE A 28 16.03 9.27 -4.68
CA ILE A 28 17.40 9.04 -5.16
C ILE A 28 17.52 9.65 -6.54
N SER A 29 18.61 10.39 -6.75
CA SER A 29 18.97 11.02 -8.02
C SER A 29 20.43 10.75 -8.38
N GLY A 30 20.75 10.78 -9.66
CA GLY A 30 22.12 10.61 -10.10
C GLY A 30 22.31 10.64 -11.60
N GLU A 31 23.47 11.13 -12.00
CA GLU A 31 23.93 11.21 -13.38
C GLU A 31 25.28 10.50 -13.52
N LEU A 32 25.55 10.00 -14.72
CA LEU A 32 26.85 9.49 -15.13
C LEU A 32 27.83 10.64 -15.34
N SER A 33 29.14 10.34 -15.38
CA SER A 33 30.20 11.35 -15.59
C SER A 33 30.09 12.12 -16.91
N ASN A 34 29.33 11.60 -17.89
CA ASN A 34 29.03 12.25 -19.16
C ASN A 34 27.71 13.07 -19.13
N GLY A 35 27.08 13.25 -17.97
CA GLY A 35 25.85 14.03 -17.78
C GLY A 35 24.56 13.28 -18.12
N ASN A 36 24.63 12.01 -18.52
CA ASN A 36 23.42 11.21 -18.79
C ASN A 36 22.81 10.66 -17.49
N ASN A 37 21.48 10.59 -17.43
CA ASN A 37 20.77 9.92 -16.33
C ASN A 37 21.17 8.44 -16.20
N ILE A 38 21.16 7.93 -14.97
CA ILE A 38 21.37 6.51 -14.68
C ILE A 38 20.11 5.71 -15.10
N PRO A 39 20.23 4.68 -15.96
CA PRO A 39 19.08 3.87 -16.36
C PRO A 39 18.43 3.14 -15.19
N ARG A 40 17.10 2.99 -15.24
CA ARG A 40 16.25 2.26 -14.27
C ARG A 40 16.39 2.75 -12.83
N LEU A 41 16.68 4.04 -12.65
CA LEU A 41 16.64 4.66 -11.33
C LEU A 41 15.18 4.67 -10.84
N THR A 42 14.97 4.20 -9.61
CA THR A 42 13.62 4.08 -9.06
C THR A 42 13.08 5.47 -8.73
N PRO A 43 11.85 5.83 -9.18
CA PRO A 43 11.23 7.10 -8.80
C PRO A 43 11.04 7.19 -7.29
N ALA A 44 10.93 8.41 -6.77
CA ALA A 44 10.67 8.65 -5.36
C ALA A 44 9.35 8.01 -4.90
N ARG A 45 9.29 7.58 -3.64
CA ARG A 45 8.14 6.83 -3.11
C ARG A 45 7.78 7.30 -1.72
N ASN A 46 6.48 7.42 -1.47
CA ASN A 46 5.91 7.52 -0.13
C ASN A 46 5.26 6.17 0.24
N ILE A 47 5.50 5.68 1.45
CA ILE A 47 4.90 4.46 1.98
C ILE A 47 4.23 4.80 3.31
N TYR A 48 2.91 4.62 3.37
CA TYR A 48 2.11 4.78 4.58
C TYR A 48 1.64 3.42 5.05
N SER A 49 1.86 3.10 6.32
CA SER A 49 1.42 1.85 6.94
C SER A 49 0.57 2.11 8.17
N ALA A 50 -0.57 1.42 8.25
CA ALA A 50 -1.38 1.34 9.43
C ALA A 50 -1.67 -0.12 9.75
N GLU A 51 -1.30 -0.55 10.95
CA GLU A 51 -1.56 -1.89 11.44
C GLU A 51 -2.28 -1.81 12.79
N TYR A 52 -3.47 -2.38 12.87
CA TYR A 52 -4.12 -2.68 14.14
C TYR A 52 -3.97 -4.17 14.45
N SER A 53 -3.63 -4.49 15.70
CA SER A 53 -3.62 -5.89 16.14
C SER A 53 -4.04 -6.05 17.59
N ASN A 54 -4.76 -7.13 17.86
CA ASN A 54 -5.04 -7.65 19.19
C ASN A 54 -4.96 -9.19 19.17
N ALA A 55 -5.35 -9.86 20.25
CA ALA A 55 -5.25 -11.32 20.38
C ALA A 55 -6.00 -12.12 19.31
N ASP A 56 -7.07 -11.55 18.74
CA ASP A 56 -8.00 -12.25 17.84
C ASP A 56 -8.10 -11.63 16.45
N LEU A 57 -7.65 -10.39 16.27
CA LEU A 57 -7.79 -9.61 15.04
C LEU A 57 -6.49 -8.92 14.68
N LYS A 58 -6.11 -8.99 13.40
CA LYS A 58 -5.07 -8.17 12.80
C LYS A 58 -5.57 -7.57 11.49
N LEU A 59 -5.45 -6.26 11.37
CA LEU A 59 -5.77 -5.47 10.17
C LEU A 59 -4.50 -4.74 9.76
N VAL A 60 -4.08 -4.89 8.50
CA VAL A 60 -2.94 -4.18 7.93
C VAL A 60 -3.41 -3.43 6.68
N LEU A 61 -3.07 -2.15 6.60
CA LEU A 61 -3.26 -1.28 5.45
C LEU A 61 -1.91 -0.70 5.06
N ASN A 62 -1.51 -0.84 3.79
CA ASN A 62 -0.35 -0.17 3.24
C ASN A 62 -0.73 0.59 1.99
N LEU A 63 -0.46 1.89 1.96
CA LEU A 63 -0.55 2.72 0.76
C LEU A 63 0.86 3.07 0.31
N LYS A 64 1.20 2.73 -0.93
CA LYS A 64 2.42 3.16 -1.58
C LYS A 64 2.08 4.10 -2.72
N ASP A 65 2.67 5.28 -2.71
CA ASP A 65 2.50 6.31 -3.73
C ASP A 65 3.87 6.55 -4.38
N VAL A 66 3.95 6.30 -5.68
CA VAL A 66 5.19 6.34 -6.46
C VAL A 66 5.11 7.52 -7.41
N ASP A 67 6.08 8.42 -7.31
CA ASP A 67 6.17 9.58 -8.18
C ASP A 67 6.45 9.16 -9.63
N LYS A 68 6.13 10.02 -10.58
CA LYS A 68 6.50 9.81 -11.99
C LYS A 68 8.01 9.75 -12.16
N GLN A 69 8.49 9.02 -13.16
CA GLN A 69 9.91 8.99 -13.48
C GLN A 69 10.33 10.34 -14.09
N ASN A 70 11.21 11.07 -13.40
CA ASN A 70 11.70 12.41 -13.82
C ASN A 70 13.06 12.37 -14.53
N SER A 71 13.81 11.27 -14.38
CA SER A 71 15.16 11.11 -14.94
C SER A 71 15.20 9.85 -15.81
N THR A 72 14.90 10.01 -17.10
CA THR A 72 14.97 8.93 -18.09
C THR A 72 16.34 8.91 -18.76
N ALA A 73 16.95 7.73 -18.87
CA ALA A 73 18.16 7.54 -19.65
C ALA A 73 17.86 7.42 -21.16
N LEU A 74 18.92 7.43 -21.97
CA LEU A 74 18.83 7.21 -23.42
C LEU A 74 18.13 5.87 -23.73
N GLY A 75 17.05 5.93 -24.51
CA GLY A 75 16.25 4.75 -24.87
C GLY A 75 15.21 4.33 -23.84
N GLU A 76 15.02 5.10 -22.75
CA GLU A 76 13.91 4.89 -21.81
C GLU A 76 12.69 5.74 -22.17
N THR A 77 11.50 5.20 -21.88
CA THR A 77 10.25 5.95 -21.90
C THR A 77 9.86 6.25 -20.45
N ALA A 78 9.55 7.50 -20.15
CA ALA A 78 9.08 7.89 -18.82
C ALA A 78 7.82 7.11 -18.43
N THR A 79 7.75 6.68 -17.18
CA THR A 79 6.53 6.10 -16.61
C THR A 79 5.82 7.12 -15.74
N ASP A 80 4.49 7.16 -15.84
CA ASP A 80 3.66 7.94 -14.92
C ASP A 80 3.77 7.43 -13.47
N GLY A 81 3.46 8.31 -12.54
CA GLY A 81 3.31 7.94 -11.13
C GLY A 81 2.09 7.06 -10.91
N TYR A 82 2.09 6.29 -9.83
CA TYR A 82 1.00 5.38 -9.51
C TYR A 82 0.87 5.13 -8.01
N GLN A 83 -0.31 4.67 -7.60
CA GLN A 83 -0.61 4.31 -6.22
C GLN A 83 -0.99 2.84 -6.10
N MET A 84 -0.57 2.22 -5.01
CA MET A 84 -0.88 0.84 -4.65
C MET A 84 -1.44 0.76 -3.24
N LEU A 85 -2.62 0.16 -3.10
CA LEU A 85 -3.26 -0.09 -1.82
C LEU A 85 -3.27 -1.59 -1.52
N ASN A 86 -2.66 -1.98 -0.41
CA ASN A 86 -2.68 -3.35 0.11
C ASN A 86 -3.48 -3.41 1.41
N PHE A 87 -4.44 -4.32 1.47
CA PHE A 87 -5.27 -4.58 2.65
C PHE A 87 -5.19 -6.04 3.06
N LYS A 88 -5.01 -6.30 4.36
CA LYS A 88 -5.04 -7.65 4.93
C LYS A 88 -5.84 -7.66 6.22
N LEU A 89 -6.79 -8.59 6.31
CA LEU A 89 -7.53 -8.90 7.53
C LEU A 89 -7.22 -10.33 7.95
N THR A 90 -6.93 -10.54 9.23
CA THR A 90 -6.74 -11.85 9.82
C THR A 90 -7.54 -11.92 11.11
N LYS A 91 -8.42 -12.90 11.25
CA LYS A 91 -9.20 -13.13 12.45
C LYS A 91 -9.01 -14.56 12.94
N LYS A 92 -8.75 -14.73 14.22
CA LYS A 92 -8.65 -16.02 14.88
C LYS A 92 -10.04 -16.64 15.01
N ASN A 93 -10.16 -17.93 14.70
CA ASN A 93 -11.39 -18.72 14.83
C ASN A 93 -12.63 -18.11 14.16
N LEU A 94 -12.56 -17.87 12.84
CA LEU A 94 -13.74 -17.57 12.02
C LEU A 94 -14.70 -18.78 12.02
N ILE A 95 -15.68 -18.80 12.94
CA ILE A 95 -16.80 -19.73 12.88
C ILE A 95 -17.89 -19.08 12.02
N PHE A 96 -18.06 -19.57 10.80
CA PHE A 96 -19.22 -19.22 9.98
C PHE A 96 -20.41 -20.09 10.38
N ASN A 97 -21.32 -19.56 11.20
CA ASN A 97 -22.66 -20.13 11.29
C ASN A 97 -23.40 -19.79 9.99
N ARG A 98 -23.54 -20.77 9.08
CA ARG A 98 -24.43 -20.62 7.93
C ARG A 98 -25.87 -20.46 8.44
N VAL A 99 -26.43 -19.27 8.29
CA VAL A 99 -27.88 -19.09 8.31
C VAL A 99 -28.36 -19.27 6.86
N ASN A 100 -29.03 -20.38 6.58
CA ASN A 100 -29.77 -20.53 5.33
C ASN A 100 -31.01 -19.63 5.41
N LEU A 101 -31.01 -18.51 4.68
CA LEU A 101 -32.22 -17.75 4.42
C LEU A 101 -32.91 -18.37 3.20
N PRO A 102 -34.14 -18.91 3.31
CA PRO A 102 -34.87 -19.40 2.15
C PRO A 102 -35.26 -18.20 1.27
N TYR A 103 -34.68 -18.13 0.07
CA TYR A 103 -35.10 -17.18 -0.95
C TYR A 103 -36.34 -17.72 -1.67
N HIS A 104 -37.44 -16.96 -1.67
CA HIS A 104 -38.64 -17.27 -2.45
C HIS A 104 -38.77 -16.25 -3.59
N PHE A 105 -38.56 -16.70 -4.84
CA PHE A 105 -38.79 -15.86 -6.02
C PHE A 105 -40.23 -16.03 -6.51
N LEU A 106 -41.05 -14.98 -6.40
CA LEU A 106 -42.33 -14.89 -7.09
C LEU A 106 -42.08 -14.35 -8.51
N LYS A 107 -42.23 -15.19 -9.54
CA LYS A 107 -42.28 -14.73 -10.93
C LYS A 107 -43.65 -14.10 -11.19
N LYS A 108 -43.70 -12.79 -11.44
CA LYS A 108 -44.89 -12.13 -12.00
C LYS A 108 -44.87 -12.35 -13.51
N LYS A 109 -45.87 -13.06 -14.03
CA LYS A 109 -46.12 -13.23 -15.46
C LYS A 109 -46.83 -11.97 -15.96
N TYR A 110 -46.22 -11.22 -16.86
CA TYR A 110 -46.93 -10.17 -17.59
C TYR A 110 -47.49 -10.79 -18.87
N ALA A 111 -48.75 -10.43 -19.15
CA ALA A 111 -49.52 -10.86 -20.32
C ALA A 111 -49.05 -10.15 -21.59
#